data_AF-A0A352JH40-F1
#
_entry.id   AF-A0A352JH40-F1
#
_cell.length_a   1.000
_cell.length_b   1.000
_cell.length_c   1.000
_cell.angle_alpha   90.00
_cell.angle_beta   90.00
_cell.angle_gamma   90.00
#
_symmetry.space_group_name_H-M   'P 1'
#
loop_
_entity.id
_entity.type
_entity.pdbx_description
1 polymer ?
#
loop_
_entity_poly.entity_id
_entity_poly.type
_entity_poly.pdbx_seq_one_letter_code
_entity_poly.pdbx_strand_id
1 'polypeptide(L)'
;MWVNQPINPDQFSQRPDLTNDEFLEGLYLSTENEFALAQKTVECCRRQLEKAYQVPTNKFYPNDSFLDIINLPNSDWDMLELVFALEETLGIDIGEEQVPNWTDKEMTLGKWIKEFISRVSQSSRVR
;
A
#
# COMPACT_ATOMS: atom_id res chain seq x y z
N MET A 1 25.76 10.48 -16.45
CA MET A 1 24.38 9.98 -16.63
C MET A 1 24.16 8.91 -15.56
N TRP A 2 23.37 9.21 -14.53
CA TRP A 2 22.98 8.21 -13.55
C TRP A 2 21.90 7.35 -14.20
N VAL A 3 22.22 6.09 -14.46
CA VAL A 3 21.29 5.14 -15.04
C VAL A 3 20.33 4.77 -13.91
N ASN A 4 19.06 5.17 -14.00
CA ASN A 4 18.01 4.56 -13.19
C ASN A 4 17.99 3.08 -13.57
N GLN A 5 18.67 2.23 -12.81
CA GLN A 5 18.56 0.79 -13.00
C GLN A 5 17.09 0.43 -12.75
N PRO A 6 16.42 -0.28 -13.68
CA PRO A 6 15.11 -0.82 -13.40
C PRO A 6 15.22 -1.69 -12.14
N ILE A 7 14.34 -1.45 -11.19
CA ILE A 7 14.25 -2.29 -9.99
C ILE A 7 13.84 -3.66 -10.47
N ASN A 8 14.71 -4.65 -10.24
CA ASN A 8 14.45 -5.99 -10.70
C ASN A 8 13.32 -6.59 -9.82
N PRO A 9 12.19 -7.04 -10.39
CA PRO A 9 11.13 -7.72 -9.64
C PRO A 9 11.65 -8.94 -8.85
N ASP A 10 12.79 -9.53 -9.24
CA ASP A 10 13.48 -10.56 -8.46
C ASP A 10 13.86 -10.10 -7.05
N GLN A 11 14.08 -8.79 -6.84
CA GLN A 11 14.38 -8.23 -5.52
C GLN A 11 13.21 -8.33 -4.54
N PHE A 12 11.97 -8.36 -5.03
CA PHE A 12 10.80 -8.62 -4.20
C PHE A 12 10.63 -10.12 -3.98
N SER A 13 10.71 -10.91 -5.06
CA SER A 13 10.49 -12.37 -5.03
C SER A 13 11.47 -13.14 -4.13
N GLN A 14 12.71 -12.65 -3.99
CA GLN A 14 13.76 -13.30 -3.18
C GLN A 14 13.68 -12.99 -1.68
N ARG A 15 12.81 -12.06 -1.25
CA ARG A 15 12.68 -11.70 0.16
C ARG A 15 12.06 -12.84 0.96
N PRO A 16 12.27 -12.90 2.29
CA PRO A 16 11.46 -13.72 3.17
C PRO A 16 9.96 -13.42 3.00
N ASP A 17 9.12 -14.34 3.44
CA ASP A 17 7.68 -14.07 3.49
C ASP A 17 7.38 -13.18 4.69
N LEU A 18 6.58 -12.12 4.49
CA LEU A 18 6.05 -11.27 5.54
C LEU A 18 4.55 -11.48 5.67
N THR A 19 4.10 -11.98 6.81
CA THR A 19 2.69 -12.18 7.13
C THR A 19 1.95 -10.84 7.24
N ASN A 20 0.61 -10.87 7.25
CA ASN A 20 -0.17 -9.65 7.47
C ASN A 20 0.03 -9.09 8.89
N ASP A 21 0.14 -9.95 9.90
CA ASP A 21 0.34 -9.52 11.28
C ASP A 21 1.69 -8.79 11.43
N GLU A 22 2.77 -9.35 10.87
CA GLU A 22 4.09 -8.68 10.85
C GLU A 22 4.07 -7.37 10.07
N PHE A 23 3.31 -7.31 8.96
CA PHE A 23 3.11 -6.06 8.22
C PHE A 23 2.43 -4.99 9.11
N LEU A 24 1.36 -5.38 9.80
CA LEU A 24 0.56 -4.50 10.66
C LEU A 24 1.35 -4.02 11.89
N GLU A 25 2.17 -4.88 12.49
CA GLU A 25 3.11 -4.50 13.56
C GLU A 25 4.04 -3.37 13.10
N GLY A 26 4.52 -3.43 11.84
CA GLY A 26 5.35 -2.38 11.23
C GLY A 26 4.66 -1.03 11.04
N LEU A 27 3.33 -0.95 11.16
CA LEU A 27 2.58 0.30 11.03
C LEU A 27 2.51 1.11 12.33
N TYR A 28 2.80 0.50 13.49
CA TYR A 28 2.68 1.12 14.81
C TYR A 28 1.33 1.83 15.01
N LEU A 29 0.23 1.08 14.85
CA LEU A 29 -1.14 1.58 15.03
C LEU A 29 -1.46 1.74 16.52
N SER A 30 -2.37 2.67 16.85
CA SER A 30 -2.61 3.11 18.22
C SER A 30 -3.90 2.59 18.84
N THR A 31 -4.81 2.04 18.04
CA THR A 31 -6.13 1.59 18.51
C THR A 31 -6.61 0.31 17.81
N GLU A 32 -7.47 -0.45 18.48
CA GLU A 32 -8.09 -1.66 17.91
C GLU A 32 -8.96 -1.36 16.66
N ASN A 33 -9.65 -0.21 16.64
CA ASN A 33 -10.44 0.20 15.48
C ASN A 33 -9.56 0.50 14.25
N GLU A 34 -8.40 1.11 14.46
CA GLU A 34 -7.41 1.29 13.39
C GLU A 34 -6.89 -0.05 12.88
N PHE A 35 -6.74 -1.05 13.76
CA PHE A 35 -6.26 -2.38 13.38
C PHE A 35 -7.21 -3.10 12.42
N ALA A 36 -8.52 -3.11 12.69
CA ALA A 36 -9.50 -3.74 11.81
C ALA A 36 -9.56 -3.07 10.42
N LEU A 37 -9.48 -1.74 10.38
CA LEU A 37 -9.41 -0.98 9.13
C LEU A 37 -8.10 -1.25 8.38
N ALA A 38 -6.98 -1.29 9.12
CA ALA A 38 -5.67 -1.56 8.58
C ALA A 38 -5.57 -2.95 7.95
N GLN A 39 -6.10 -3.98 8.60
CA GLN A 39 -6.06 -5.33 8.09
C GLN A 39 -6.71 -5.43 6.70
N LYS A 40 -7.93 -4.88 6.55
CA LYS A 40 -8.63 -4.84 5.25
C LYS A 40 -7.86 -4.03 4.21
N THR A 41 -7.31 -2.88 4.62
CA THR A 41 -6.53 -2.00 3.74
C THR A 41 -5.29 -2.70 3.22
N VAL A 42 -4.49 -3.31 4.12
CA VAL A 42 -3.26 -4.04 3.79
C VAL A 42 -3.56 -5.22 2.85
N GLU A 43 -4.57 -6.01 3.17
CA GLU A 43 -4.98 -7.15 2.33
C GLU A 43 -5.39 -6.71 0.92
N CYS A 44 -6.18 -5.64 0.82
CA CYS A 44 -6.59 -5.10 -0.47
C CYS A 44 -5.38 -4.59 -1.26
N CYS A 45 -4.55 -3.74 -0.65
CA CYS A 45 -3.36 -3.17 -1.28
C CYS A 45 -2.44 -4.27 -1.83
N ARG A 46 -2.04 -5.23 -0.98
CA ARG A 46 -1.10 -6.28 -1.38
C ARG A 46 -1.68 -7.14 -2.50
N ARG A 47 -3.00 -7.43 -2.47
CA ARG A 47 -3.67 -8.21 -3.52
C ARG A 47 -3.75 -7.47 -4.86
N GLN A 48 -4.01 -6.17 -4.86
CA GLN A 48 -4.03 -5.39 -6.10
C GLN A 48 -2.61 -5.26 -6.68
N LEU A 49 -1.60 -5.06 -5.84
CA LEU A 49 -0.21 -5.04 -6.27
C LEU A 49 0.25 -6.41 -6.81
N GLU A 50 -0.19 -7.52 -6.20
CA GLU A 50 0.08 -8.87 -6.73
C GLU A 50 -0.52 -9.05 -8.12
N LYS A 51 -1.77 -8.63 -8.34
CA LYS A 51 -2.41 -8.70 -9.67
C LYS A 51 -1.64 -7.88 -10.70
N ALA A 52 -1.22 -6.68 -10.32
CA ALA A 52 -0.54 -5.73 -11.21
C ALA A 52 0.86 -6.21 -11.61
N TYR A 53 1.66 -6.62 -10.63
CA TYR A 53 3.10 -6.85 -10.80
C TYR A 53 3.49 -8.34 -10.79
N GLN A 54 2.54 -9.24 -10.57
CA GLN A 54 2.77 -10.69 -10.45
C GLN A 54 3.77 -11.07 -9.35
N VAL A 55 3.91 -10.19 -8.35
CA VAL A 55 4.72 -10.40 -7.16
C VAL A 55 3.81 -10.93 -6.04
N PRO A 56 4.13 -12.04 -5.36
CA PRO A 56 3.27 -12.57 -4.32
C PRO A 56 2.98 -11.55 -3.22
N THR A 57 1.74 -11.52 -2.72
CA THR A 57 1.30 -10.54 -1.68
C THR A 57 2.29 -10.44 -0.52
N ASN A 58 2.80 -11.59 -0.04
CA ASN A 58 3.69 -11.70 1.11
C ASN A 58 5.09 -11.09 0.90
N LYS A 59 5.42 -10.60 -0.31
CA LYS A 59 6.69 -9.94 -0.64
C LYS A 59 6.65 -8.41 -0.56
N PHE A 60 5.46 -7.83 -0.41
CA PHE A 60 5.30 -6.39 -0.17
C PHE A 60 5.39 -6.09 1.32
N TYR A 61 6.27 -5.16 1.68
CA TYR A 61 6.66 -4.77 3.02
C TYR A 61 6.24 -3.32 3.30
N PRO A 62 6.05 -2.92 4.57
CA PRO A 62 5.58 -1.57 4.92
C PRO A 62 6.60 -0.47 4.57
N ASN A 63 7.88 -0.80 4.44
CA ASN A 63 8.95 0.14 4.08
C ASN A 63 9.22 0.20 2.57
N ASP A 64 8.48 -0.54 1.74
CA ASP A 64 8.63 -0.44 0.29
C ASP A 64 8.18 0.92 -0.21
N SER A 65 9.03 1.59 -0.98
CA SER A 65 8.68 2.84 -1.64
C SER A 65 7.61 2.59 -2.68
N PHE A 66 6.57 3.44 -2.71
CA PHE A 66 5.58 3.40 -3.79
C PHE A 66 6.25 3.62 -5.15
N LEU A 67 7.21 4.54 -5.21
CA LEU A 67 7.96 4.81 -6.42
C LEU A 67 8.68 3.55 -6.91
N ASP A 68 9.23 2.74 -6.00
CA ASP A 68 9.92 1.51 -6.38
C ASP A 68 8.93 0.46 -6.90
N ILE A 69 7.76 0.34 -6.26
CA ILE A 69 6.69 -0.58 -6.66
C ILE A 69 6.14 -0.23 -8.04
N ILE A 70 5.80 1.03 -8.30
CA ILE A 70 5.20 1.43 -9.59
C ILE A 70 6.18 1.38 -10.76
N ASN A 71 7.49 1.36 -10.48
CA ASN A 71 8.53 1.20 -11.47
C ASN A 71 8.82 -0.29 -11.79
N LEU A 72 8.11 -1.23 -11.16
CA LEU A 72 8.22 -2.65 -11.50
C LEU A 72 7.74 -2.90 -12.94
N PRO A 73 8.34 -3.88 -13.66
CA PRO A 73 7.98 -4.16 -15.04
C PRO A 73 6.58 -4.80 -15.13
N ASN A 74 5.57 -4.00 -15.46
CA ASN A 74 4.27 -4.33 -16.10
C ASN A 74 3.34 -3.12 -15.92
N SER A 75 3.43 -2.17 -16.85
CA SER A 75 3.06 -0.77 -16.66
C SER A 75 1.61 -0.39 -16.90
N ASP A 76 0.72 -1.34 -17.18
CA ASP A 76 -0.67 -1.00 -17.50
C ASP A 76 -1.50 -0.72 -16.24
N TRP A 77 -0.90 -0.83 -15.06
CA TRP A 77 -1.56 -0.60 -13.80
C TRP A 77 -1.58 0.89 -13.41
N ASP A 78 -2.76 1.36 -13.03
CA ASP A 78 -3.00 2.73 -12.55
C ASP A 78 -3.26 2.71 -11.03
N MET A 79 -2.74 3.72 -10.33
CA MET A 79 -3.04 3.93 -8.90
C MET A 79 -4.54 4.03 -8.64
N LEU A 80 -5.31 4.56 -9.59
CA LEU A 80 -6.76 4.64 -9.46
C LEU A 80 -7.43 3.27 -9.31
N GLU A 81 -6.87 2.20 -9.88
CA GLU A 81 -7.40 0.84 -9.68
C GLU A 81 -7.29 0.40 -8.21
N LEU A 82 -6.20 0.78 -7.54
CA LEU A 82 -6.05 0.53 -6.10
C LEU A 82 -7.07 1.33 -5.29
N VAL A 83 -7.26 2.60 -5.64
CA VAL A 83 -8.19 3.48 -4.94
C VAL A 83 -9.61 2.94 -5.04
N PHE A 84 -10.09 2.60 -6.24
CA PHE A 84 -11.42 2.03 -6.44
C PHE A 84 -11.60 0.69 -5.72
N ALA A 85 -10.59 -0.18 -5.73
CA ALA A 85 -10.65 -1.43 -4.99
C ALA A 85 -10.74 -1.21 -3.47
N LEU A 86 -10.08 -0.18 -2.94
CA LEU A 86 -10.18 0.19 -1.54
C LEU A 86 -11.54 0.78 -1.19
N GLU A 87 -12.10 1.64 -2.05
CA GLU A 87 -13.46 2.18 -1.87
C GLU A 87 -14.48 1.04 -1.78
N GLU A 88 -14.42 0.08 -2.72
CA GLU A 88 -15.30 -1.10 -2.72
C GLU A 88 -15.08 -1.98 -1.47
N THR A 89 -13.83 -2.24 -1.09
CA THR A 89 -13.49 -3.12 0.04
C THR A 89 -13.90 -2.51 1.39
N LEU A 90 -13.77 -1.20 1.53
CA LEU A 90 -13.99 -0.48 2.77
C LEU A 90 -15.40 0.11 2.87
N GLY A 91 -16.11 0.26 1.75
CA GLY A 91 -17.42 0.88 1.68
C GLY A 91 -17.37 2.38 2.00
N ILE A 92 -16.30 3.06 1.59
CA ILE A 92 -16.08 4.50 1.80
C ILE A 92 -15.69 5.15 0.48
N ASP A 93 -15.94 6.45 0.36
CA ASP A 93 -15.38 7.27 -0.72
C ASP A 93 -13.98 7.76 -0.32
N ILE A 94 -13.02 7.70 -1.25
CA ILE A 94 -11.63 8.11 -1.04
C ILE A 94 -11.39 9.39 -1.85
N GLY A 95 -11.20 10.51 -1.16
CA GLY A 95 -10.87 11.80 -1.78
C GLY A 95 -9.44 11.83 -2.32
N GLU A 96 -9.17 12.74 -3.26
CA GLU A 96 -7.84 12.95 -3.86
C GLU A 96 -6.75 13.17 -2.81
N GLU A 97 -7.07 13.85 -1.71
CA GLU A 97 -6.14 14.13 -0.61
C GLU A 97 -5.75 12.90 0.23
N GLN A 98 -6.46 11.77 0.04
CA GLN A 98 -6.22 10.49 0.71
C GLN A 98 -5.43 9.51 -0.18
N VAL A 99 -5.31 9.80 -1.48
CA VAL A 99 -4.48 9.05 -2.42
C VAL A 99 -3.00 9.39 -2.15
N PRO A 100 -2.07 8.41 -2.18
CA PRO A 100 -0.68 8.70 -1.85
C PRO A 100 -0.07 9.62 -2.90
N ASN A 101 0.91 10.44 -2.52
CA ASN A 101 1.83 10.96 -3.52
C ASN A 101 2.81 9.84 -3.92
N TRP A 102 2.38 8.97 -4.83
CA TRP A 102 3.15 7.79 -5.26
C TRP A 102 4.43 8.13 -6.04
N THR A 103 4.61 9.40 -6.42
CA THR A 103 5.84 9.89 -7.06
C THR A 103 6.90 10.34 -6.07
N ASP A 104 6.54 10.48 -4.79
CA ASP A 104 7.45 10.85 -3.71
C ASP A 104 8.30 9.64 -3.28
N LYS A 105 9.63 9.83 -3.26
CA LYS A 105 10.59 8.81 -2.84
C LYS A 105 10.44 8.41 -1.38
N GLU A 106 9.98 9.34 -0.53
CA GLU A 106 9.80 9.10 0.90
C GLU A 106 8.44 8.46 1.22
N MET A 107 7.56 8.31 0.22
CA MET A 107 6.25 7.69 0.41
C MET A 107 6.39 6.18 0.32
N THR A 108 6.28 5.50 1.46
CA THR A 108 6.24 4.04 1.53
C THR A 108 4.82 3.52 1.61
N LEU A 109 4.62 2.24 1.26
CA LEU A 109 3.33 1.55 1.36
C LEU A 109 2.75 1.66 2.76
N GLY A 110 3.54 1.35 3.79
CA GLY A 110 3.11 1.43 5.18
C GLY A 110 2.85 2.85 5.67
N LYS A 111 3.67 3.83 5.24
CA LYS A 111 3.47 5.25 5.61
C LYS A 111 2.14 5.76 5.09
N TRP A 112 1.84 5.53 3.83
CA TRP A 112 0.54 5.90 3.26
C TRP A 112 -0.62 5.18 3.94
N ILE A 113 -0.56 3.85 4.09
CA ILE A 113 -1.64 3.09 4.72
C ILE A 113 -1.93 3.66 6.12
N LYS A 114 -0.90 3.98 6.90
CA LYS A 114 -1.04 4.61 8.21
C LYS A 114 -1.71 5.98 8.13
N GLU A 115 -1.27 6.85 7.22
CA GLU A 115 -1.85 8.18 7.01
C GLU A 115 -3.32 8.08 6.57
N PHE A 116 -3.62 7.15 5.66
CA PHE A 116 -4.96 6.85 5.18
C PHE A 116 -5.90 6.41 6.32
N ILE A 117 -5.49 5.40 7.10
CA ILE A 117 -6.25 4.92 8.26
C ILE A 117 -6.52 6.05 9.25
N SER A 118 -5.51 6.88 9.53
CA SER A 118 -5.64 8.00 10.47
C SER A 118 -6.68 9.02 9.98
N ARG A 119 -6.66 9.36 8.69
CA ARG A 119 -7.63 10.29 8.07
C ARG A 119 -9.04 9.71 8.08
N VAL A 120 -9.22 8.48 7.64
CA VAL A 120 -10.53 7.80 7.62
C VAL A 120 -11.12 7.70 9.02
N SER A 121 -10.29 7.36 10.00
CA SER A 121 -10.70 7.23 11.41
C SER A 121 -11.05 8.58 12.05
N GLN A 122 -10.46 9.69 11.58
CA GLN A 122 -10.83 11.04 12.02
C GLN A 122 -12.14 11.50 11.36
N SER A 123 -12.31 11.28 10.06
CA SER A 123 -13.52 11.68 9.32
C SER A 123 -14.78 10.96 9.81
N SER A 124 -14.66 9.71 10.27
CA SER A 124 -15.77 8.92 10.84
C SER A 124 -16.15 9.32 12.27
N ARG A 125 -15.32 10.11 12.99
CA ARG A 125 -15.68 10.69 14.29
C ARG A 125 -16.48 11.99 14.20
N VAL A 126 -16.56 12.59 13.01
CA VAL A 126 -17.21 13.91 12.78
C VAL A 126 -18.63 13.77 12.22
N ARG A 127 -19.16 12.54 12.09
CA ARG A 127 -20.55 12.28 11.70
C ARG A 127 -21.40 11.84 12.88
#